data_AF-A0A8S3K4P7-F1
#
_entry.id   AF-A0A8S3K4P7-F1
#
_cell.length_a   1.000
_cell.length_b   1.000
_cell.length_c   1.000
_cell.angle_alpha   90.00
_cell.angle_beta   90.00
_cell.angle_gamma   90.00
#
_symmetry.space_group_name_H-M   'P 1'
#
loop_
_entity.id
_entity.type
_entity.pdbx_description
1 polymer ?
#
loop_
_entity_poly.entity_id
_entity_poly.type
_entity_poly.pdbx_seq_one_letter_code
_entity_poly.pdbx_strand_id
1 'polypeptide(L)' 'TDGAILCGRKFFDGTGGNNHAAEHYYRTKYPLAVKLG' A
#
# COMPACT_ATOMS: atom_id res chain seq x y z
N THR A 1 -0.83 4.53 9.93
CA THR A 1 -0.78 4.56 11.41
C THR A 1 0.63 4.75 11.93
N ASP A 2 1.61 4.04 11.39
CA ASP A 2 3.00 3.95 11.83
C ASP A 2 3.99 4.77 10.99
N GLY A 3 3.50 5.61 10.08
CA GLY A 3 4.34 6.44 9.22
C GLY A 3 5.04 5.69 8.08
N ALA A 4 4.71 4.41 7.83
CA ALA A 4 5.29 3.66 6.72
C ALA A 4 4.93 4.29 5.36
N ILE A 5 5.94 4.51 4.51
CA ILE A 5 5.78 4.99 3.14
C ILE A 5 6.05 3.83 2.19
N LEU A 6 5.00 3.32 1.55
CA LEU A 6 5.05 2.12 0.72
C LEU A 6 4.27 2.34 -0.57
N CYS A 7 4.67 1.64 -1.64
CA CYS A 7 4.03 1.77 -2.94
C CYS A 7 2.64 1.11 -2.98
N GLY A 8 1.80 1.60 -3.91
CA GLY A 8 0.42 1.16 -4.08
C GLY A 8 0.27 -0.25 -4.66
N ARG A 9 -1.00 -0.63 -4.89
CA ARG A 9 -1.40 -1.94 -5.42
C ARG A 9 -1.00 -2.12 -6.90
N LYS A 10 -0.73 -3.35 -7.31
CA LYS A 10 -0.62 -3.76 -8.72
C LYS A 10 -1.99 -4.15 -9.29
N PHE A 11 -2.33 -3.65 -10.47
CA PHE A 11 -3.57 -4.00 -11.19
C PHE A 11 -3.33 -5.07 -12.28
N PHE A 12 -4.40 -5.71 -12.75
CA PHE A 12 -4.33 -6.79 -13.75
C PHE A 12 -3.90 -6.32 -15.14
N ASP A 13 -4.07 -5.04 -15.45
CA ASP A 13 -3.58 -4.40 -16.68
C ASP A 13 -2.06 -4.09 -16.64
N GLY A 14 -1.38 -4.45 -15.55
CA GLY A 14 0.05 -4.22 -15.35
C GLY A 14 0.41 -2.86 -14.76
N THR A 15 -0.56 -1.96 -14.57
CA THR A 15 -0.33 -0.64 -13.98
C THR A 15 -0.32 -0.68 -12.45
N GLY A 16 0.05 0.45 -11.83
CA GLY A 16 0.08 0.62 -10.37
C GLY A 16 1.47 0.45 -9.75
N GLY A 17 1.52 -0.15 -8.56
CA GLY A 17 2.75 -0.35 -7.77
C GLY A 17 3.09 -1.83 -7.52
N ASN A 18 3.81 -2.11 -6.43
CA ASN A 18 4.33 -3.45 -6.10
C ASN A 18 3.64 -4.09 -4.88
N ASN A 19 2.43 -3.65 -4.52
CA ASN A 19 1.62 -4.19 -3.41
C ASN A 19 2.21 -4.04 -1.99
N HIS A 20 3.34 -3.36 -1.78
CA HIS A 20 3.96 -3.26 -0.46
C HIS A 20 3.03 -2.66 0.61
N ALA A 21 2.25 -1.63 0.28
CA ALA A 21 1.29 -1.05 1.23
C ALA A 21 0.17 -2.05 1.61
N ALA A 22 -0.26 -2.88 0.66
CA ALA A 22 -1.28 -3.90 0.93
C ALA A 22 -0.73 -5.05 1.79
N GLU A 23 0.49 -5.51 1.51
CA GLU A 23 1.17 -6.52 2.33
C GLU A 23 1.36 -6.04 3.77
N HIS A 24 1.79 -4.78 3.94
CA HIS A 24 1.94 -4.15 5.25
C HIS A 24 0.62 -4.12 6.01
N TYR A 25 -0.48 -3.75 5.34
CA TYR A 25 -1.82 -3.83 5.93
C TYR A 25 -2.17 -5.25 6.36
N TYR A 26 -1.88 -6.28 5.57
CA TYR A 26 -2.19 -7.67 5.95
C TYR A 26 -1.47 -8.10 7.23
N ARG A 27 -0.24 -7.62 7.45
CA ARG A 27 0.59 -7.95 8.62
C ARG A 27 0.24 -7.12 9.86
N THR A 28 -0.08 -5.83 9.68
CA THR A 28 -0.25 -4.89 10.80
C THR A 28 -1.69 -4.53 11.12
N LYS A 29 -2.60 -4.71 10.15
CA LYS A 29 -4.00 -4.27 10.19
C LYS A 29 -4.18 -2.76 10.39
N TYR A 30 -3.19 -1.93 10.03
CA TYR A 30 -3.32 -0.47 10.04
C TYR A 30 -4.21 0.01 8.87
N PRO A 31 -5.46 0.43 9.13
CA PRO A 31 -6.49 0.44 8.09
C PRO A 31 -6.51 1.69 7.22
N LEU A 32 -5.88 2.78 7.66
CA LEU A 32 -5.90 4.07 6.98
C LEU A 32 -4.51 4.44 6.46
N ALA A 33 -4.48 4.86 5.19
CA ALA A 33 -3.31 5.40 4.51
C ALA A 33 -3.74 6.62 3.66
N VAL A 34 -2.80 7.54 3.44
CA VAL A 34 -2.99 8.70 2.54
C VAL A 34 -2.07 8.53 1.34
N LYS A 35 -2.54 8.90 0.15
CA LYS A 35 -1.70 8.96 -1.06
C LYS A 35 -0.83 10.21 -1.00
N LEU A 36 0.48 10.04 -1.13
CA LEU A 36 1.42 11.17 -1.17
C LEU A 36 1.40 11.78 -2.58
N GLY A 37 0.93 13.03 -2.69
CA GLY A 37 0.74 13.72 -3.98
C GLY A 37 -0.30 13.07 -4.89
#